data_AF-W0RW43-F1
#
_entry.id   AF-W0RW43-F1
#
_cell.length_a   1.000
_cell.length_b   1.000
_cell.length_c   1.000
_cell.angle_alpha   90.00
_cell.angle_beta   90.00
_cell.angle_gamma   90.00
#
_symmetry.space_group_name_H-M   'P 1'
#
loop_
_entity.id
_entity.type
_entity.pdbx_description
1 polymer ?
#
loop_
_entity_poly.entity_id
_entity_poly.type
_entity_poly.pdbx_seq_one_letter_code
_entity_poly.pdbx_strand_id
1 'polypeptide(L)' 'MNRRTYASTRKMTEKYDVMDLTRPAGGGEYPTQDGFGWTNGVALALSAQARGRATPVPDAVRRPR' A
#
# COMPACT_ATOMS: atom_id res chain seq x y z
N MET A 1 1.53 6.47 0.91
CA MET A 1 2.44 6.21 2.04
C MET A 1 3.06 4.81 1.97
N ASN A 2 2.32 3.73 2.25
CA ASN A 2 2.88 2.36 2.34
C ASN A 2 3.76 1.93 1.13
N ARG A 3 3.27 2.05 -0.12
CA ARG A 3 4.09 1.73 -1.31
C ARG A 3 5.31 2.63 -1.49
N ARG A 4 5.22 3.91 -1.09
CA ARG A 4 6.33 4.88 -1.18
C ARG A 4 7.40 4.56 -0.14
N THR A 5 7.00 4.36 1.12
CA THR A 5 7.88 3.91 2.21
C THR A 5 8.57 2.62 1.82
N TYR A 6 7.80 1.61 1.38
CA TYR A 6 8.35 0.34 0.91
C TYR A 6 9.31 0.49 -0.28
N ALA A 7 9.02 1.37 -1.25
CA ALA A 7 9.94 1.61 -2.37
C ALA A 7 11.28 2.19 -1.90
N SER A 8 11.26 3.08 -0.91
CA SER A 8 12.47 3.72 -0.38
C SER A 8 13.26 2.85 0.60
N THR A 9 12.58 2.08 1.46
CA THR A 9 13.23 1.36 2.58
C THR A 9 13.26 -0.15 2.39
N ARG A 10 12.49 -0.68 1.42
CA ARG A 10 12.16 -2.12 1.27
C ARG A 10 11.49 -2.74 2.51
N LYS A 11 10.88 -1.90 3.37
CA LYS A 11 10.23 -2.30 4.61
C LYS A 11 8.89 -1.57 4.77
N MET A 12 7.93 -2.21 5.45
CA MET A 12 6.71 -1.57 5.93
C MET A 12 6.80 -1.33 7.43
N THR A 13 6.24 -0.21 7.90
CA THR A 13 6.25 0.16 9.32
C THR A 13 5.03 -0.39 10.05
N GLU A 14 5.09 -0.39 11.39
CA GLU A 14 3.99 -0.75 12.28
C GLU A 14 2.73 0.11 12.04
N LYS A 15 2.89 1.42 11.78
CA LYS A 15 1.78 2.37 11.63
C LYS A 15 2.08 3.49 10.63
N TYR A 16 1.02 4.16 10.18
CA TYR A 16 1.03 5.29 9.24
C TYR A 16 0.03 6.37 9.68
N ASP A 17 0.35 7.64 9.43
CA ASP A 17 -0.55 8.76 9.69
C ASP A 17 -1.58 8.81 8.55
N VAL A 18 -2.86 8.76 8.93
CA VAL A 18 -3.99 8.76 7.98
C VAL A 18 -4.50 10.16 7.67
N MET A 19 -4.15 11.15 8.50
CA MET A 19 -4.52 12.55 8.32
C MET A 19 -3.49 13.27 7.44
N ASP A 20 -2.21 12.92 7.57
CA ASP A 20 -1.13 13.46 6.74
C ASP A 20 -0.20 12.36 6.21
N LEU A 21 -0.38 12.01 4.93
CA LEU A 21 0.37 10.96 4.26
C LEU A 21 1.84 11.33 3.94
N THR A 22 2.26 12.55 4.22
CA THR A 22 3.65 13.01 4.02
C THR A 22 4.49 12.87 5.28
N ARG A 23 3.86 12.70 6.44
CA ARG A 23 4.52 12.61 7.73
C ARG A 23 4.74 11.16 8.17
N PRO A 24 5.89 10.84 8.78
CA PRO A 24 6.05 9.57 9.46
C PRO A 24 5.11 9.50 10.66
N ALA A 25 4.48 8.34 10.85
CA ALA A 25 3.68 8.11 12.03
C ALA A 25 4.56 7.93 13.26
N GLY A 26 4.04 8.32 14.42
CA GLY A 26 4.76 8.24 15.69
C GLY A 26 3.83 8.48 16.86
N GLY A 27 4.42 8.72 18.03
CA GLY A 27 3.71 8.85 19.30
C GLY A 27 3.68 7.54 20.11
N GLY A 28 3.35 7.67 21.40
CA GLY A 28 3.52 6.60 22.38
C GLY A 28 4.92 6.59 23.00
N GLU A 29 5.23 5.55 23.76
CA GLU A 29 6.47 5.44 24.54
C GLU A 29 7.68 5.01 23.70
N TYR A 30 7.44 4.33 22.57
CA TYR A 30 8.50 3.73 21.75
C TYR A 30 8.47 4.21 20.29
N PRO A 31 9.65 4.27 19.63
CA PRO A 31 9.74 4.54 18.20
C PRO A 31 8.95 3.53 17.37
N THR A 32 8.44 3.99 16.23
CA THR A 32 7.75 3.13 15.26
C THR A 32 8.70 2.09 14.70
N GLN A 33 8.23 0.83 14.66
CA GLN A 33 9.05 -0.31 14.24
C GLN A 33 8.94 -0.58 12.74
N ASP A 34 10.05 -1.05 12.16
CA ASP A 34 10.15 -1.56 10.81
C ASP A 34 9.82 -3.06 10.74
N GLY A 35 9.31 -3.52 9.60
CA GLY A 35 9.16 -4.95 9.32
C GLY A 35 7.97 -5.60 10.00
N PHE A 36 6.85 -4.89 10.13
CA PHE A 36 5.67 -5.39 10.85
C PHE A 36 4.82 -6.37 10.01
N GLY A 37 4.70 -7.62 10.48
CA GLY A 37 4.09 -8.72 9.72
C GLY A 37 2.64 -8.49 9.29
N TRP A 38 1.80 -7.91 10.16
CA TRP A 38 0.41 -7.62 9.83
C TRP A 38 0.28 -6.58 8.73
N THR A 39 1.10 -5.53 8.76
CA THR A 39 1.12 -4.50 7.73
C THR A 39 1.45 -5.10 6.36
N ASN A 40 2.44 -6.01 6.31
CA ASN A 40 2.80 -6.72 5.09
C ASN A 40 1.64 -7.59 4.58
N GLY A 41 1.01 -8.37 5.46
CA GLY A 41 -0.10 -9.26 5.11
C GLY A 41 -1.32 -8.51 4.55
N VAL A 42 -1.74 -7.44 5.23
CA VAL A 42 -2.86 -6.60 4.77
C VAL A 42 -2.53 -5.92 3.44
N ALA A 43 -1.31 -5.40 3.27
CA ALA A 43 -0.89 -4.78 2.02
C ALA A 43 -0.92 -5.76 0.83
N LEU A 44 -0.53 -7.02 1.04
CA LEU A 44 -0.63 -8.08 0.04
C LEU A 44 -2.08 -8.41 -0.30
N ALA A 45 -2.94 -8.58 0.72
CA ALA A 45 -4.36 -8.86 0.54
C ALA A 45 -5.08 -7.75 -0.23
N LEU A 46 -4.84 -6.48 0.13
CA LEU A 46 -5.41 -5.33 -0.59
C LEU A 46 -4.88 -5.23 -2.02
N SER A 47 -3.59 -5.53 -2.24
CA SER A 47 -3.01 -5.54 -3.59
C SER A 47 -3.60 -6.66 -4.45
N ALA A 48 -3.87 -7.83 -3.88
CA ALA A 48 -4.56 -8.93 -4.57
C ALA A 48 -5.99 -8.55 -4.95
N GLN A 49 -6.74 -7.94 -4.03
CA GLN A 49 -8.10 -7.43 -4.29
C GLN A 49 -8.12 -6.36 -5.39
N ALA A 50 -7.17 -5.43 -5.37
CA ALA A 50 -7.04 -4.39 -6.40
C ALA A 50 -6.77 -5.00 -7.79
N ARG A 51 -5.97 -6.07 -7.87
CA ARG A 51 -5.73 -6.81 -9.12
C ARG A 51 -6.97 -7.55 -9.61
N GLY A 52 -7.78 -8.11 -8.71
CA GLY A 52 -9.03 -8.79 -9.05
C GLY A 52 -10.18 -7.83 -9.42
N ARG A 53 -10.10 -6.55 -9.04
CA ARG A 53 -11.09 -5.50 -9.36
C ARG A 53 -10.80 -4.72 -10.64
N ALA A 54 -9.71 -5.00 -11.34
CA ALA A 54 -9.45 -4.35 -12.62
C ALA A 54 -10.58 -4.73 -13.59
N THR A 55 -11.45 -3.76 -13.90
CA THR A 55 -12.53 -3.94 -14.87
C THR A 55 -11.93 -4.45 -16.17
N PRO A 56 -12.36 -5.62 -16.70
CA PRO A 56 -11.99 -6.00 -18.05
C PRO A 56 -12.55 -4.91 -18.96
N VAL A 57 -11.69 -4.14 -19.63
CA VAL A 57 -12.15 -3.27 -20.71
C VAL A 57 -12.69 -4.22 -21.79
N PRO A 58 -13.99 -4.17 -22.13
CA PRO A 58 -14.53 -5.08 -23.13
C PRO A 58 -13.80 -4.90 -24.46
N ASP A 59 -13.43 -6.00 -25.12
CA ASP A 59 -12.73 -6.03 -26.42
C ASP A 59 -13.41 -5.21 -27.53
N ALA A 60 -14.65 -4.77 -27.32
CA ALA A 60 -15.44 -3.96 -28.23
C ALA A 60 -14.85 -2.55 -28.53
N VAL A 61 -13.91 -2.05 -27.74
CA VAL A 61 -13.22 -0.76 -27.99
C VAL A 61 -11.95 -0.91 -28.84
N ARG A 62 -11.50 -2.15 -29.11
CA ARG A 62 -10.31 -2.42 -29.93
C ARG A 62 -10.67 -2.69 -31.40
N ARG A 63 -11.37 -1.76 -32.06
CA ARG A 63 -11.44 -1.77 -33.55
C ARG A 63 -10.46 -0.74 -34.11
N PRO A 64 -9.50 -1.15 -34.96
CA PRO A 64 -8.68 -0.20 -35.69
C PRO A 64 -9.53 0.49 -36.78
N ARG A 65 -9.22 1.77 -37.05
CA ARG A 65 -9.46 2.33 -38.38
C ARG A 65 -8.36 1.85 -39.32
#